data_AF-K0IFL2-F1
#
_entry.id   AF-K0IFL2-F1
#
_cell.length_a   1.000
_cell.length_b   1.000
_cell.length_c   1.000
_cell.angle_alpha   90.00
_cell.angle_beta   90.00
_cell.angle_gamma   90.00
#
_symmetry.space_group_name_H-M   'P 1'
#
loop_
_entity.id
_entity.type
_entity.pdbx_description
1 polymer ?
#
loop_
_entity_poly.entity_id
_entity_poly.type
_entity_poly.pdbx_seq_one_letter_code
_entity_poly.pdbx_strand_id
1 'polypeptide(L)'
;MAGGYTKVIAIAAVAVSAALLVSIFVVVPFFTLVGSANNDASGGLRIVTIAQPYADEPVFRNVKASDSGMQASSMQWVVDPFGRSMRTFHENRINSSSSEDAKRAWIGSIDAQEKYVLVRLPEWLGGSKNDLSSYRVFSAFDIMSQCNIRYWDTRMLIEDPCHGNGYRPWDGLVVQGIASFGASGSNAGLFSSSILALPQMRLGVDSEGYIVAYRLDNSLNGDGVVGEGRRFAPEQLEQSNKKMIEVVSEYAGFELPLPTMVSGGHHLVWLAPETMGIDLFPGQSFEGYEGTFSAVYQPRPLQEGYSSYRITIFLDEKLVVDDASQAKATFDKLFGTTASPECEQGCRYIVKSNDNAIARADTEGEENGTLYAAALAWGKSDGRDIMVAIEGINSSAEELLSIAESLGIAAY
;
A
#
# COMPACT_ATOMS: atom_id res chain seq x y z
N MET A 1 56.99 -29.46 52.43
CA MET A 1 55.70 -28.76 52.53
C MET A 1 55.68 -27.61 51.53
N ALA A 2 55.38 -27.87 50.25
CA ALA A 2 55.38 -26.84 49.19
C ALA A 2 54.54 -27.27 47.96
N GLY A 3 53.38 -27.90 48.19
CA GLY A 3 52.57 -28.48 47.11
C GLY A 3 51.07 -28.12 47.12
N GLY A 4 50.61 -27.35 48.12
CA GLY A 4 49.18 -27.03 48.28
C GLY A 4 48.74 -25.68 47.72
N TYR A 5 49.65 -24.69 47.65
CA TYR A 5 49.28 -23.30 47.37
C TYR A 5 49.08 -22.98 45.88
N THR A 6 49.64 -23.78 44.97
CA THR A 6 49.54 -23.53 43.52
C THR A 6 48.21 -23.96 42.90
N LYS A 7 47.48 -24.91 43.51
CA LYS A 7 46.18 -25.35 42.98
C LYS A 7 45.02 -24.39 43.27
N VAL A 8 45.08 -23.66 44.39
CA VAL A 8 44.01 -22.72 44.78
C VAL A 8 44.03 -21.45 43.93
N ILE A 9 45.21 -20.98 43.51
CA ILE A 9 45.36 -19.77 42.69
C ILE A 9 44.90 -20.02 41.24
N ALA A 10 45.13 -21.22 40.69
CA ALA A 10 44.72 -21.56 39.33
C ALA A 10 43.18 -21.65 39.17
N ILE A 11 42.47 -22.17 40.18
CA ILE A 11 41.01 -22.29 40.14
C ILE A 11 40.33 -20.91 40.29
N ALA A 12 40.88 -20.03 41.12
CA ALA A 12 40.38 -18.66 41.27
C ALA A 12 40.56 -17.83 39.98
N ALA A 13 41.69 -17.99 39.28
CA ALA A 13 41.96 -17.26 38.03
C ALA A 13 41.01 -17.65 36.88
N VAL A 14 40.64 -18.93 36.78
CA VAL A 14 39.69 -19.42 35.77
C VAL A 14 38.27 -18.95 36.07
N ALA A 15 37.85 -18.95 37.34
CA ALA A 15 36.52 -18.47 37.73
C ALA A 15 36.34 -16.96 37.50
N VAL A 16 37.36 -16.15 37.78
CA VAL A 16 37.32 -14.69 37.51
C VAL A 16 37.33 -14.41 36.00
N SER A 17 38.05 -15.19 35.20
CA SER A 17 38.09 -15.03 33.74
C SER A 17 36.77 -15.44 33.07
N ALA A 18 36.10 -16.49 33.57
CA ALA A 18 34.78 -16.91 33.09
C ALA A 18 33.69 -15.87 33.44
N ALA A 19 33.73 -15.29 34.65
CA ALA A 19 32.80 -14.23 35.04
C ALA A 19 33.00 -12.94 34.23
N LEU A 20 34.25 -12.58 33.91
CA LEU A 20 34.55 -11.43 33.05
C LEU A 20 34.09 -11.64 31.60
N LEU A 21 34.26 -12.84 31.04
CA LEU A 21 33.77 -13.15 29.69
C LEU A 21 32.23 -13.13 29.61
N VAL A 22 31.52 -13.67 30.62
CA VAL A 22 30.05 -13.59 30.66
C VAL A 22 29.57 -12.13 30.82
N SER A 23 30.31 -11.28 31.54
CA SER A 23 29.96 -9.86 31.67
C SER A 23 30.20 -9.03 30.39
N ILE A 24 31.18 -9.41 29.55
CA ILE A 24 31.44 -8.73 28.26
C ILE A 24 30.36 -9.10 27.23
N PHE A 25 29.84 -10.34 27.24
CA PHE A 25 28.79 -10.75 26.30
C PHE A 25 27.37 -10.29 26.67
N VAL A 26 27.10 -9.93 27.94
CA VAL A 26 25.77 -9.44 28.35
C VAL A 26 25.66 -7.91 28.29
N VAL A 27 26.77 -7.17 28.29
CA VAL A 27 26.76 -5.68 28.29
C VAL A 27 27.11 -5.06 26.93
N VAL A 28 27.69 -5.83 26.00
CA VAL A 28 28.19 -5.30 24.70
C VAL A 28 27.39 -5.83 23.50
N PRO A 29 26.12 -5.46 23.39
CA PRO A 29 25.63 -4.90 22.11
C PRO A 29 25.01 -3.50 22.25
N PHE A 30 24.96 -2.92 23.45
CA PHE A 30 24.18 -1.68 23.67
C PHE A 30 24.95 -0.38 23.38
N PHE A 31 26.28 -0.41 23.42
CA PHE A 31 27.11 0.80 23.27
C PHE A 31 27.49 1.17 21.84
N THR A 32 27.18 0.34 20.83
CA THR A 32 27.35 0.74 19.42
C THR A 32 26.21 1.63 18.90
N LEU A 33 25.13 1.83 19.66
CA LEU A 33 24.00 2.66 19.23
C LEU A 33 24.11 4.16 19.57
N VAL A 34 25.02 4.56 20.46
CA VAL A 34 25.12 5.97 20.92
C VAL A 34 26.43 6.65 20.47
N GLY A 35 27.33 5.89 19.84
CA GLY A 35 28.72 6.29 19.60
C GLY A 35 29.07 6.68 18.16
N SER A 36 28.17 7.25 17.35
CA SER A 36 28.54 8.04 16.17
C SER A 36 27.36 8.82 15.60
N ALA A 37 26.71 9.61 16.44
CA ALA A 37 25.87 10.73 15.99
C ALA A 37 26.76 11.90 15.54
N ASN A 38 27.75 11.64 14.68
CA ASN A 38 28.48 12.69 14.00
C ASN A 38 27.59 13.19 12.86
N ASN A 39 26.88 14.29 13.10
CA ASN A 39 26.50 15.44 12.25
C ASN A 39 26.33 15.34 10.72
N ASP A 40 26.47 14.20 10.07
CA ASP A 40 26.02 14.02 8.71
C ASP A 40 24.50 13.91 8.76
N ALA A 41 23.82 14.98 8.34
CA ALA A 41 22.36 15.04 8.19
C ALA A 41 21.80 13.95 7.26
N SER A 42 22.65 13.11 6.67
CA SER A 42 22.34 11.93 5.85
C SER A 42 22.36 10.60 6.61
N GLY A 43 22.77 10.56 7.89
CA GLY A 43 22.85 9.31 8.66
C GLY A 43 21.47 8.74 9.01
N GLY A 44 21.13 7.56 8.49
CA GLY A 44 19.91 6.84 8.85
C GLY A 44 19.96 6.30 10.28
N LEU A 45 18.83 6.33 10.99
CA LEU A 45 18.71 5.79 12.35
C LEU A 45 17.81 4.55 12.35
N ARG A 46 18.16 3.53 13.14
CA ARG A 46 17.34 2.32 13.29
C ARG A 46 15.94 2.69 13.77
N ILE A 47 14.93 2.13 13.11
CA ILE A 47 13.55 2.29 13.56
C ILE A 47 13.30 1.39 14.78
N VAL A 48 12.60 1.93 15.76
CA VAL A 48 12.07 1.16 16.89
C VAL A 48 10.58 1.01 16.67
N THR A 49 10.12 -0.23 16.51
CA THR A 49 8.69 -0.51 16.46
C THR A 49 8.10 -0.74 17.84
N ILE A 50 6.81 -0.42 17.98
CA ILE A 50 5.98 -0.76 19.12
C ILE A 50 5.00 -1.83 18.63
N ALA A 51 5.27 -3.09 18.96
CA ALA A 51 4.33 -4.16 18.71
C ALA A 51 3.19 -4.07 19.73
N GLN A 52 1.94 -4.10 19.24
CA GLN A 52 0.72 -4.13 20.04
C GLN A 52 0.66 -3.04 21.15
N PRO A 53 0.53 -1.75 20.80
CA PRO A 53 0.52 -0.67 21.80
C PRO A 53 -0.60 -0.78 22.86
N TYR A 54 -1.61 -1.61 22.59
CA TYR A 54 -2.78 -1.82 23.46
C TYR A 54 -2.85 -3.22 24.08
N ALA A 55 -1.86 -4.10 23.90
CA ALA A 55 -1.78 -5.40 24.59
C ALA A 55 -1.29 -5.25 26.04
N ASP A 56 -1.18 -6.35 26.78
CA ASP A 56 -0.81 -6.40 28.21
C ASP A 56 0.64 -5.94 28.49
N GLU A 57 1.56 -6.08 27.55
CA GLU A 57 2.92 -5.54 27.61
C GLU A 57 3.36 -5.01 26.25
N PRO A 58 3.64 -3.69 26.10
CA PRO A 58 4.20 -3.15 24.87
C PRO A 58 5.61 -3.67 24.63
N VAL A 59 5.85 -4.20 23.43
CA VAL A 59 7.17 -4.73 23.04
C VAL A 59 7.84 -3.76 22.08
N PHE A 60 9.01 -3.25 22.47
CA PHE A 60 9.85 -2.41 21.62
C PHE A 60 10.95 -3.25 20.96
N ARG A 61 11.15 -3.09 19.65
CA ARG A 61 12.22 -3.81 18.95
C ARG A 61 12.70 -3.05 17.72
N ASN A 62 13.96 -3.28 17.36
CA ASN A 62 14.46 -2.96 16.04
C ASN A 62 13.99 -4.02 15.04
N VAL A 63 13.69 -3.62 13.81
CA VAL A 63 13.22 -4.53 12.75
C VAL A 63 14.35 -4.80 11.78
N LYS A 64 14.53 -6.06 11.38
CA LYS A 64 15.43 -6.43 10.28
C LYS A 64 14.67 -6.45 8.95
N ALA A 65 15.34 -6.14 7.84
CA ALA A 65 14.72 -6.24 6.52
C ALA A 65 14.32 -7.69 6.18
N SER A 66 15.04 -8.67 6.74
CA SER A 66 14.72 -10.09 6.64
C SER A 66 13.79 -10.59 7.75
N ASP A 67 13.18 -9.70 8.53
CA ASP A 67 12.42 -10.08 9.73
C ASP A 67 11.12 -10.80 9.35
N SER A 68 11.07 -12.10 9.65
CA SER A 68 9.84 -12.90 9.52
C SER A 68 8.79 -12.59 10.60
N GLY A 69 9.11 -11.74 11.59
CA GLY A 69 8.23 -11.37 12.69
C GLY A 69 7.10 -10.40 12.33
N MET A 70 7.13 -9.77 11.15
CA MET A 70 5.97 -9.07 10.58
C MET A 70 5.38 -9.91 9.46
N GLN A 71 4.09 -10.20 9.51
CA GLN A 71 3.41 -10.92 8.42
C GLN A 71 3.19 -9.97 7.22
N ALA A 72 3.04 -10.51 6.02
CA ALA A 72 2.53 -9.71 4.90
C ALA A 72 1.15 -9.14 5.26
N SER A 73 0.79 -8.00 4.67
CA SER A 73 -0.43 -7.27 5.04
C SER A 73 -0.53 -6.97 6.54
N SER A 74 0.55 -6.47 7.15
CA SER A 74 0.53 -6.11 8.58
C SER A 74 1.18 -4.76 8.83
N MET A 75 0.95 -4.22 10.04
CA MET A 75 1.57 -2.98 10.48
C MET A 75 2.13 -3.05 11.89
N GLN A 76 3.13 -2.21 12.16
CA GLN A 76 3.63 -1.90 13.50
C GLN A 76 3.77 -0.38 13.64
N TRP A 77 3.55 0.13 14.85
CA TRP A 77 3.78 1.55 15.13
C TRP A 77 5.27 1.82 15.19
N VAL A 78 5.70 2.97 14.69
CA VAL A 78 7.07 3.48 14.76
C VAL A 78 7.00 4.87 15.37
N VAL A 79 8.01 5.22 16.16
CA VAL A 79 8.20 6.60 16.63
C VAL A 79 9.33 7.22 15.82
N ASP A 80 9.19 8.49 15.44
CA ASP A 80 10.20 9.23 14.69
C ASP A 80 11.57 9.09 15.38
N PRO A 81 12.55 8.40 14.76
CA PRO A 81 13.86 8.21 15.36
C PRO A 81 14.64 9.52 15.54
N PHE A 82 14.21 10.58 14.86
CA PHE A 82 14.81 11.91 14.96
C PHE A 82 14.05 12.86 15.90
N GLY A 83 12.90 12.43 16.41
CA GLY A 83 11.98 13.21 17.24
C GLY A 83 12.41 13.32 18.70
N ARG A 84 11.72 14.19 19.45
CA ARG A 84 11.91 14.36 20.89
C ARG A 84 11.49 13.11 21.66
N SER A 85 10.43 12.42 21.24
CA SER A 85 9.91 11.23 21.91
C SER A 85 10.93 10.08 21.90
N MET A 86 11.67 9.90 20.80
CA MET A 86 12.76 8.91 20.79
C MET A 86 13.98 9.33 21.60
N ARG A 87 14.25 10.63 21.72
CA ARG A 87 15.28 11.10 22.65
C ARG A 87 14.92 10.73 24.10
N THR A 88 13.69 10.99 24.52
CA THR A 88 13.24 10.64 25.88
C THR A 88 13.16 9.13 26.10
N PHE A 89 12.87 8.35 25.05
CA PHE A 89 12.95 6.89 25.09
C PHE A 89 14.33 6.40 25.50
N HIS A 90 15.38 6.95 24.88
CA HIS A 90 16.77 6.59 25.15
C HIS A 90 17.25 7.12 26.51
N GLU A 91 16.98 8.40 26.82
CA GLU A 91 17.39 9.04 28.08
C GLU A 91 16.82 8.31 29.30
N ASN A 92 15.54 7.93 29.24
CA ASN A 92 14.85 7.21 30.31
C ASN A 92 15.00 5.69 30.23
N ARG A 93 15.74 5.18 29.24
CA ARG A 93 15.99 3.76 28.99
C ARG A 93 14.71 2.92 28.96
N ILE A 94 13.67 3.43 28.30
CA ILE A 94 12.32 2.85 28.28
C ILE A 94 12.33 1.38 27.85
N ASN A 95 13.15 1.01 26.85
CA ASN A 95 13.26 -0.39 26.41
C ASN A 95 13.72 -1.36 27.52
N SER A 96 14.55 -0.89 28.44
CA SER A 96 15.08 -1.68 29.56
C SER A 96 14.27 -1.52 30.85
N SER A 97 13.22 -0.69 30.83
CA SER A 97 12.33 -0.53 31.98
C SER A 97 11.61 -1.85 32.25
N SER A 98 11.70 -2.33 33.48
CA SER A 98 10.90 -3.48 33.94
C SER A 98 9.47 -3.08 34.33
N SER A 99 9.13 -1.79 34.29
CA SER A 99 7.79 -1.29 34.61
C SER A 99 6.97 -1.12 33.33
N GLU A 100 5.94 -1.95 33.18
CA GLU A 100 4.94 -1.83 32.12
C GLU A 100 4.21 -0.49 32.16
N ASP A 101 3.91 0.02 33.35
CA ASP A 101 3.30 1.34 33.53
C ASP A 101 4.18 2.45 32.98
N ALA A 102 5.51 2.37 33.17
CA ALA A 102 6.43 3.35 32.60
C ALA A 102 6.47 3.27 31.06
N LYS A 103 6.44 2.06 30.48
CA LYS A 103 6.36 1.87 29.03
C LYS A 103 5.06 2.46 28.46
N ARG A 104 3.92 2.18 29.09
CA ARG A 104 2.60 2.72 28.70
C ARG A 104 2.51 4.23 28.86
N ALA A 105 3.00 4.76 29.97
CA ALA A 105 3.05 6.19 30.22
C ALA A 105 3.89 6.90 29.15
N TRP A 106 5.03 6.31 28.77
CA TRP A 106 5.84 6.84 27.67
C TRP A 106 5.07 6.78 26.34
N ILE A 107 4.43 5.66 26.00
CA ILE A 107 3.62 5.55 24.78
C ILE A 107 2.52 6.61 24.72
N GLY A 108 1.82 6.83 25.84
CA GLY A 108 0.80 7.87 25.98
C GLY A 108 1.35 9.30 25.85
N SER A 109 2.64 9.48 26.10
CA SER A 109 3.34 10.77 25.99
C SER A 109 3.95 11.06 24.62
N ILE A 110 3.98 10.08 23.70
CA ILE A 110 4.53 10.26 22.35
C ILE A 110 3.75 11.36 21.63
N ASP A 111 4.47 12.35 21.11
CA ASP A 111 3.90 13.41 20.29
C ASP A 111 3.17 12.79 19.08
N ALA A 112 1.94 13.21 18.84
CA ALA A 112 1.12 12.65 17.77
C ALA A 112 1.79 12.81 16.39
N GLN A 113 2.53 13.89 16.16
CA GLN A 113 3.25 14.14 14.90
C GLN A 113 4.52 13.30 14.75
N GLU A 114 4.98 12.67 15.83
CA GLU A 114 6.13 11.77 15.82
C GLU A 114 5.71 10.29 15.72
N LYS A 115 4.42 10.01 15.47
CA LYS A 115 3.89 8.65 15.25
C LYS A 115 3.88 8.31 13.77
N TYR A 116 4.37 7.12 13.46
CA TYR A 116 4.46 6.56 12.12
C TYR A 116 3.92 5.13 12.13
N VAL A 117 3.53 4.64 10.95
CA VAL A 117 3.15 3.25 10.71
C VAL A 117 4.16 2.60 9.77
N LEU A 118 4.84 1.56 10.25
CA LEU A 118 5.58 0.64 9.41
C LEU A 118 4.61 -0.39 8.87
N VAL A 119 4.39 -0.38 7.57
CA VAL A 119 3.56 -1.35 6.85
C VAL A 119 4.48 -2.36 6.19
N ARG A 120 4.24 -3.66 6.45
CA ARG A 120 4.71 -4.72 5.55
C ARG A 120 3.62 -4.94 4.52
N LEU A 121 3.97 -4.73 3.26
CA LEU A 121 3.04 -4.75 2.14
C LEU A 121 2.26 -6.08 2.05
N PRO A 122 1.13 -6.10 1.34
CA PRO A 122 0.51 -7.33 0.89
C PRO A 122 1.43 -8.20 0.05
N GLU A 123 1.19 -9.51 0.04
CA GLU A 123 1.98 -10.46 -0.75
C GLU A 123 1.99 -10.09 -2.24
N TRP A 124 0.85 -9.69 -2.78
CA TRP A 124 0.69 -9.26 -4.17
C TRP A 124 1.36 -7.91 -4.50
N LEU A 125 1.79 -7.16 -3.47
CA LEU A 125 2.67 -5.98 -3.59
C LEU A 125 4.13 -6.30 -3.20
N GLY A 126 4.51 -7.57 -3.17
CA GLY A 126 5.87 -8.01 -2.82
C GLY A 126 6.16 -8.06 -1.31
N GLY A 127 5.12 -8.08 -0.47
CA GLY A 127 5.26 -8.17 0.98
C GLY A 127 5.85 -9.47 1.50
N SER A 128 5.82 -10.54 0.69
CA SER A 128 6.44 -11.83 1.01
C SER A 128 7.96 -11.85 0.83
N LYS A 129 8.54 -10.84 0.19
CA LYS A 129 10.01 -10.71 0.05
C LYS A 129 10.63 -10.46 1.43
N ASN A 130 11.88 -10.91 1.61
CA ASN A 130 12.64 -10.78 2.87
C ASN A 130 13.70 -9.68 2.75
N ASP A 131 13.30 -8.56 2.18
CA ASP A 131 14.15 -7.39 1.97
C ASP A 131 13.38 -6.09 2.17
N LEU A 132 14.05 -4.96 1.99
CA LEU A 132 13.47 -3.64 2.24
C LEU A 132 12.29 -3.30 1.32
N SER A 133 12.17 -3.93 0.15
CA SER A 133 11.11 -3.63 -0.82
C SER A 133 9.71 -3.93 -0.27
N SER A 134 9.61 -4.83 0.71
CA SER A 134 8.37 -5.22 1.37
C SER A 134 7.86 -4.22 2.40
N TYR A 135 8.62 -3.16 2.72
CA TYR A 135 8.29 -2.24 3.81
C TYR A 135 8.06 -0.81 3.33
N ARG A 136 7.11 -0.12 3.98
CA ARG A 136 6.88 1.32 3.84
C ARG A 136 6.68 1.93 5.23
N VAL A 137 7.11 3.17 5.43
CA VAL A 137 6.86 3.92 6.67
C VAL A 137 6.17 5.22 6.32
N PHE A 138 4.94 5.39 6.82
CA PHE A 138 4.14 6.59 6.62
C PHE A 138 3.90 7.31 7.95
N SER A 139 3.70 8.62 7.90
CA SER A 139 3.12 9.36 9.02
C SER A 139 1.84 8.66 9.47
N ALA A 140 1.66 8.47 10.77
CA ALA A 140 0.43 7.90 11.31
C ALA A 140 -0.69 8.94 11.42
N PHE A 141 -0.52 10.12 10.83
CA PHE A 141 -1.40 11.26 10.95
C PHE A 141 -2.09 11.54 9.61
N ASP A 142 -3.41 11.55 9.60
CA ASP A 142 -4.23 11.90 8.43
C ASP A 142 -3.92 13.33 7.98
N ILE A 143 -3.79 13.52 6.67
CA ILE A 143 -3.36 14.81 6.11
C ILE A 143 -4.45 15.89 6.12
N MET A 144 -5.71 15.54 6.43
CA MET A 144 -6.82 16.48 6.51
C MET A 144 -7.31 16.60 7.95
N SER A 145 -7.70 15.49 8.56
CA SER A 145 -8.37 15.44 9.85
C SER A 145 -7.43 15.43 11.05
N GLN A 146 -6.14 15.15 10.81
CA GLN A 146 -5.15 15.01 11.88
C GLN A 146 -5.51 13.89 12.87
N CYS A 147 -6.32 12.93 12.44
CA CYS A 147 -6.57 11.72 13.21
C CYS A 147 -5.46 10.68 13.00
N ASN A 148 -5.31 9.79 13.98
CA ASN A 148 -4.37 8.68 13.86
C ASN A 148 -4.92 7.65 12.86
N ILE A 149 -4.21 7.44 11.77
CA ILE A 149 -4.56 6.44 10.76
C ILE A 149 -4.15 5.05 11.23
N ARG A 150 -4.77 4.03 10.63
CA ARG A 150 -4.45 2.63 10.85
C ARG A 150 -4.42 1.88 9.54
N TYR A 151 -3.50 0.94 9.41
CA TYR A 151 -3.57 -0.05 8.33
C TYR A 151 -4.55 -1.17 8.69
N TRP A 152 -5.50 -1.43 7.79
CA TRP A 152 -6.48 -2.49 7.90
C TRP A 152 -6.05 -3.65 7.01
N ASP A 153 -5.71 -4.78 7.62
CA ASP A 153 -5.25 -6.00 6.95
C ASP A 153 -6.31 -6.61 6.02
N THR A 154 -7.58 -6.61 6.45
CA THR A 154 -8.70 -7.15 5.66
C THR A 154 -8.97 -6.37 4.38
N ARG A 155 -8.76 -5.04 4.41
CA ARG A 155 -8.96 -4.13 3.27
C ARG A 155 -7.66 -3.77 2.55
N MET A 156 -6.53 -4.15 3.14
CA MET A 156 -5.16 -3.78 2.75
C MET A 156 -5.00 -2.29 2.45
N LEU A 157 -5.65 -1.45 3.25
CA LEU A 157 -5.72 -0.01 3.06
C LEU A 157 -5.31 0.69 4.35
N ILE A 158 -4.58 1.81 4.23
CA ILE A 158 -4.33 2.70 5.37
C ILE A 158 -5.51 3.66 5.45
N GLU A 159 -6.18 3.76 6.59
CA GLU A 159 -7.36 4.60 6.71
C GLU A 159 -7.37 5.49 7.93
N ASP A 160 -7.98 6.66 7.75
CA ASP A 160 -8.44 7.53 8.81
C ASP A 160 -9.82 7.08 9.33
N PRO A 161 -9.93 6.65 10.59
CA PRO A 161 -11.21 6.27 11.17
C PRO A 161 -12.17 7.45 11.40
N CYS A 162 -11.71 8.70 11.38
CA CYS A 162 -12.53 9.87 11.67
C CYS A 162 -13.39 10.31 10.48
N HIS A 163 -12.81 10.33 9.27
CA HIS A 163 -13.49 10.84 8.07
C HIS A 163 -13.42 9.89 6.87
N GLY A 164 -12.89 8.68 7.05
CA GLY A 164 -12.87 7.66 6.01
C GLY A 164 -11.90 7.92 4.87
N ASN A 165 -10.95 8.86 5.03
CA ASN A 165 -9.85 8.97 4.07
C ASN A 165 -9.08 7.66 4.02
N GLY A 166 -8.71 7.23 2.83
CA GLY A 166 -7.97 5.99 2.65
C GLY A 166 -6.81 6.20 1.70
N TYR A 167 -5.73 5.49 1.99
CA TYR A 167 -4.43 5.68 1.39
C TYR A 167 -3.84 4.36 0.94
N ARG A 168 -3.29 4.36 -0.26
CA ARG A 168 -2.64 3.21 -0.86
C ARG A 168 -1.41 2.81 -0.04
N PRO A 169 -1.27 1.55 0.39
CA PRO A 169 -0.09 1.13 1.16
C PRO A 169 1.20 1.17 0.36
N TRP A 170 1.12 1.13 -0.98
CA TRP A 170 2.27 1.16 -1.88
C TRP A 170 3.12 2.44 -1.71
N ASP A 171 2.44 3.59 -1.69
CA ASP A 171 3.08 4.90 -1.77
C ASP A 171 2.30 6.01 -1.06
N GLY A 172 1.31 5.67 -0.24
CA GLY A 172 0.54 6.62 0.55
C GLY A 172 -0.42 7.50 -0.25
N LEU A 173 -0.62 7.27 -1.55
CA LEU A 173 -1.57 8.02 -2.38
C LEU A 173 -2.96 8.00 -1.74
N VAL A 174 -3.62 9.16 -1.62
CA VAL A 174 -5.01 9.18 -1.15
C VAL A 174 -5.96 8.67 -2.25
N VAL A 175 -6.76 7.66 -1.95
CA VAL A 175 -7.64 6.99 -2.92
C VAL A 175 -9.13 7.20 -2.64
N GLN A 176 -9.49 7.53 -1.40
CA GLN A 176 -10.87 7.74 -0.97
C GLN A 176 -10.97 8.85 0.09
N GLY A 177 -12.19 9.32 0.34
CA GLY A 177 -12.50 10.36 1.32
C GLY A 177 -12.21 11.79 0.83
N ILE A 178 -12.52 12.80 1.63
CA ILE A 178 -12.43 14.21 1.21
C ILE A 178 -11.00 14.62 0.82
N ALA A 179 -9.97 13.99 1.37
CA ALA A 179 -8.59 14.27 0.99
C ALA A 179 -8.31 13.90 -0.48
N SER A 180 -9.05 12.96 -1.07
CA SER A 180 -8.92 12.63 -2.50
C SER A 180 -9.35 13.75 -3.46
N PHE A 181 -10.12 14.72 -2.95
CA PHE A 181 -10.55 15.95 -3.62
C PHE A 181 -9.50 17.06 -3.51
N GLY A 182 -8.34 16.77 -2.89
CA GLY A 182 -7.27 17.73 -2.70
C GLY A 182 -7.32 18.46 -1.35
N ALA A 183 -8.15 18.01 -0.41
CA ALA A 183 -8.20 18.57 0.94
C ALA A 183 -7.01 18.12 1.79
N SER A 184 -6.28 19.07 2.37
CA SER A 184 -5.18 18.79 3.30
C SER A 184 -4.86 19.99 4.19
N GLY A 185 -4.17 19.73 5.30
CA GLY A 185 -3.74 20.73 6.27
C GLY A 185 -4.86 21.18 7.21
N SER A 186 -4.46 21.83 8.31
CA SER A 186 -5.39 22.48 9.25
C SER A 186 -5.88 23.85 8.78
N ASN A 187 -5.21 24.45 7.79
CA ASN A 187 -5.59 25.75 7.25
C ASN A 187 -6.38 25.56 5.96
N ALA A 188 -7.63 26.02 5.99
CA ALA A 188 -8.73 25.81 5.05
C ALA A 188 -8.53 26.32 3.59
N GLY A 189 -7.38 26.10 2.97
CA GLY A 189 -7.25 26.04 1.51
C GLY A 189 -7.80 24.71 1.02
N LEU A 190 -9.11 24.51 1.21
CA LEU A 190 -9.79 23.21 1.34
C LEU A 190 -9.67 22.27 0.14
N PHE A 191 -9.24 22.74 -1.03
CA PHE A 191 -9.12 21.90 -2.22
C PHE A 191 -7.94 22.38 -3.07
N SER A 192 -6.90 21.55 -3.14
CA SER A 192 -5.78 21.72 -4.06
C SER A 192 -5.99 20.90 -5.33
N SER A 193 -5.49 21.38 -6.47
CA SER A 193 -5.38 20.56 -7.68
C SER A 193 -4.29 19.48 -7.61
N SER A 194 -3.66 19.32 -6.45
CA SER A 194 -2.56 18.40 -6.29
C SER A 194 -3.02 16.98 -6.02
N ILE A 195 -2.25 16.01 -6.51
CA ILE A 195 -2.38 14.62 -6.13
C ILE A 195 -1.74 14.44 -4.74
N LEU A 196 -2.56 14.13 -3.74
CA LEU A 196 -2.09 14.07 -2.35
C LEU A 196 -1.63 12.68 -1.93
N ALA A 197 -0.67 12.62 -1.02
CA ALA A 197 -0.24 11.37 -0.40
C ALA A 197 0.20 11.58 1.05
N LEU A 198 0.26 10.51 1.84
CA LEU A 198 0.82 10.54 3.20
C LEU A 198 2.32 10.89 3.15
N PRO A 199 2.85 11.67 4.12
CA PRO A 199 4.30 11.80 4.32
C PRO A 199 4.94 10.42 4.52
N GLN A 200 6.10 10.21 3.91
CA GLN A 200 6.76 8.91 3.85
C GLN A 200 8.23 9.04 4.21
N MET A 201 8.69 8.26 5.19
CA MET A 201 10.11 8.17 5.50
C MET A 201 10.81 7.29 4.46
N ARG A 202 11.94 7.78 3.94
CA ARG A 202 12.87 6.94 3.18
C ARG A 202 13.50 5.93 4.12
N LEU A 203 13.65 4.70 3.64
CA LEU A 203 14.24 3.60 4.40
C LEU A 203 15.56 3.15 3.79
N GLY A 204 16.39 2.53 4.61
CA GLY A 204 17.61 1.84 4.24
C GLY A 204 17.80 0.59 5.08
N VAL A 205 18.91 -0.13 4.82
CA VAL A 205 19.35 -1.27 5.63
C VAL A 205 20.78 -1.01 6.05
N ASP A 206 21.07 -1.16 7.34
CA ASP A 206 22.44 -1.03 7.84
C ASP A 206 23.27 -2.32 7.64
N SER A 207 24.54 -2.29 8.03
CA SER A 207 25.46 -3.42 7.89
C SER A 207 25.07 -4.66 8.71
N GLU A 208 24.15 -4.55 9.67
CA GLU A 208 23.64 -5.64 10.51
C GLU A 208 22.28 -6.17 10.03
N GLY A 209 21.74 -5.60 8.94
CA GLY A 209 20.47 -5.97 8.34
C GLY A 209 19.25 -5.29 8.98
N TYR A 210 19.45 -4.31 9.87
CA TYR A 210 18.34 -3.57 10.49
C TYR A 210 17.84 -2.47 9.56
N ILE A 211 16.52 -2.27 9.58
CA ILE A 211 15.88 -1.16 8.86
C ILE A 211 16.24 0.14 9.56
N VAL A 212 16.73 1.10 8.79
CA VAL A 212 16.97 2.47 9.21
C VAL A 212 16.03 3.41 8.45
N ALA A 213 15.61 4.49 9.10
CA ALA A 213 14.88 5.59 8.47
C ALA A 213 15.78 6.82 8.32
N TYR A 214 15.55 7.58 7.26
CA TYR A 214 16.17 8.88 7.05
C TYR A 214 15.21 9.99 7.47
N ARG A 215 15.76 11.11 7.93
CA ARG A 215 14.97 12.29 8.29
C ARG A 215 14.17 12.76 7.06
N LEU A 216 12.90 13.09 7.29
CA LEU A 216 12.08 13.75 6.27
C LEU A 216 12.75 15.05 5.83
N ASP A 217 12.70 15.33 4.53
CA ASP A 217 13.14 16.63 3.99
C ASP A 217 12.18 17.77 4.33
N ASN A 218 10.99 17.46 4.88
CA ASN A 218 9.91 18.39 5.19
C ASN A 218 9.48 19.23 3.97
N SER A 219 9.53 18.63 2.78
CA SER A 219 9.07 19.25 1.52
C SER A 219 7.76 18.63 1.07
N LEU A 220 6.79 19.46 0.71
CA LEU A 220 5.52 19.01 0.13
C LEU A 220 5.73 18.19 -1.15
N ASN A 221 6.77 18.48 -1.93
CA ASN A 221 7.09 17.77 -3.19
C ASN A 221 8.14 16.64 -3.00
N GLY A 222 8.52 16.36 -1.75
CA GLY A 222 9.55 15.40 -1.37
C GLY A 222 9.02 14.31 -0.45
N ASP A 223 9.59 14.16 0.74
CA ASP A 223 9.17 13.17 1.75
C ASP A 223 7.87 13.57 2.48
N GLY A 224 7.44 14.83 2.33
CA GLY A 224 6.19 15.37 2.86
C GLY A 224 6.34 16.11 4.18
N VAL A 225 5.27 16.80 4.56
CA VAL A 225 5.16 17.50 5.84
C VAL A 225 4.07 16.82 6.68
N VAL A 226 4.40 16.41 7.91
CA VAL A 226 3.42 15.79 8.82
C VAL A 226 2.22 16.72 9.02
N GLY A 227 1.02 16.19 8.80
CA GLY A 227 -0.24 16.95 8.86
C GLY A 227 -0.61 17.74 7.60
N GLU A 228 0.27 17.87 6.61
CA GLU A 228 -0.05 18.49 5.30
C GLU A 228 0.05 17.50 4.12
N GLY A 229 0.88 16.46 4.26
CA GLY A 229 1.05 15.43 3.23
C GLY A 229 2.20 15.67 2.27
N ARG A 230 2.16 14.91 1.18
CA ARG A 230 2.96 15.07 -0.04
C ARG A 230 2.07 15.50 -1.20
N ARG A 231 2.73 15.97 -2.26
CA ARG A 231 2.17 16.42 -3.53
C ARG A 231 2.91 15.68 -4.63
N PHE A 232 2.25 14.72 -5.27
CA PHE A 232 2.83 14.05 -6.42
C PHE A 232 2.79 14.97 -7.63
N ALA A 233 3.94 15.15 -8.28
CA ALA A 233 3.94 15.54 -9.68
C ALA A 233 3.34 14.40 -10.53
N PRO A 234 2.66 14.70 -11.65
CA PRO A 234 2.08 13.69 -12.53
C PRO A 234 3.07 12.58 -12.92
N GLU A 235 4.31 12.95 -13.23
CA GLU A 235 5.37 12.01 -13.63
C GLU A 235 5.80 11.10 -12.47
N GLN A 236 5.78 11.61 -11.24
CA GLN A 236 6.07 10.80 -10.05
C GLN A 236 4.97 9.77 -9.80
N LEU A 237 3.70 10.16 -9.96
CA LEU A 237 2.58 9.23 -9.86
C LEU A 237 2.65 8.17 -10.95
N GLU A 238 2.93 8.57 -12.19
CA GLU A 238 3.10 7.65 -13.31
C GLU A 238 4.20 6.61 -13.04
N GLN A 239 5.37 7.05 -12.57
CA GLN A 239 6.48 6.15 -12.20
C GLN A 239 6.11 5.23 -11.04
N SER A 240 5.38 5.74 -10.04
CA SER A 240 4.90 4.92 -8.92
C SER A 240 3.94 3.84 -9.38
N ASN A 241 2.98 4.21 -10.25
CA ASN A 241 1.99 3.31 -10.83
C ASN A 241 2.64 2.25 -11.71
N LYS A 242 3.62 2.64 -12.54
CA LYS A 242 4.37 1.69 -13.39
C LYS A 242 5.06 0.62 -12.54
N LYS A 243 5.78 1.02 -11.50
CA LYS A 243 6.46 0.07 -10.59
C LYS A 243 5.45 -0.82 -9.85
N MET A 244 4.30 -0.28 -9.47
CA MET A 244 3.23 -1.07 -8.86
C MET A 244 2.74 -2.14 -9.84
N ILE A 245 2.41 -1.76 -11.08
CA ILE A 245 1.97 -2.71 -12.13
C ILE A 245 3.03 -3.78 -12.38
N GLU A 246 4.32 -3.41 -12.45
CA GLU A 246 5.44 -4.36 -12.60
C GLU A 246 5.47 -5.39 -11.46
N VAL A 247 5.34 -4.96 -10.20
CA VAL A 247 5.33 -5.87 -9.04
C VAL A 247 4.11 -6.77 -9.03
N VAL A 248 2.92 -6.23 -9.37
CA VAL A 248 1.70 -7.03 -9.43
C VAL A 248 1.76 -8.03 -10.59
N SER A 249 2.36 -7.65 -11.72
CA SER A 249 2.60 -8.54 -12.87
C SER A 249 3.55 -9.68 -12.50
N GLU A 250 4.64 -9.38 -11.77
CA GLU A 250 5.56 -10.40 -11.24
C GLU A 250 4.81 -11.40 -10.33
N TYR A 251 3.95 -10.90 -9.45
CA TYR A 251 3.12 -11.73 -8.57
C TYR A 251 2.10 -12.57 -9.35
N ALA A 252 1.46 -11.98 -10.35
CA ALA A 252 0.45 -12.65 -11.18
C ALA A 252 1.07 -13.68 -12.15
N GLY A 253 2.39 -13.57 -12.41
CA GLY A 253 3.14 -14.48 -13.26
C GLY A 253 2.99 -14.22 -14.76
N PHE A 254 2.55 -13.01 -15.15
CA PHE A 254 2.48 -12.52 -16.53
C PHE A 254 2.36 -10.98 -16.53
N GLU A 255 2.62 -10.34 -17.68
CA GLU A 255 2.49 -8.88 -17.82
C GLU A 255 1.01 -8.45 -17.82
N LEU A 256 0.61 -7.68 -16.80
CA LEU A 256 -0.72 -7.06 -16.77
C LEU A 256 -0.75 -5.93 -17.80
N PRO A 257 -1.66 -5.95 -18.79
CA PRO A 257 -1.78 -4.91 -19.81
C PRO A 257 -2.49 -3.66 -19.26
N LEU A 258 -2.13 -3.22 -18.05
CA LEU A 258 -2.72 -2.07 -17.39
C LEU A 258 -1.88 -0.82 -17.67
N PRO A 259 -2.45 0.24 -18.24
CA PRO A 259 -1.75 1.50 -18.36
C PRO A 259 -1.69 2.21 -17.01
N THR A 260 -0.76 3.14 -16.86
CA THR A 260 -0.68 4.01 -15.66
C THR A 260 -1.75 5.12 -15.67
N MET A 261 -2.34 5.39 -16.84
CA MET A 261 -3.36 6.40 -17.10
C MET A 261 -4.25 5.95 -18.28
N VAL A 262 -5.54 6.28 -18.25
CA VAL A 262 -6.49 6.10 -19.37
C VAL A 262 -7.02 7.45 -19.86
N SER A 263 -8.00 7.46 -20.78
CA SER A 263 -8.55 8.67 -21.40
C SER A 263 -8.93 9.76 -20.38
N GLY A 264 -8.89 11.02 -20.81
CA GLY A 264 -9.37 12.14 -19.99
C GLY A 264 -8.54 12.45 -18.73
N GLY A 265 -7.30 11.96 -18.62
CA GLY A 265 -6.42 12.23 -17.48
C GLY A 265 -6.76 11.38 -16.24
N HIS A 266 -7.36 10.22 -16.43
CA HIS A 266 -7.67 9.30 -15.33
C HIS A 266 -6.44 8.48 -14.98
N HIS A 267 -5.93 8.64 -13.77
CA HIS A 267 -4.74 7.93 -13.30
C HIS A 267 -5.14 6.66 -12.57
N LEU A 268 -4.29 5.63 -12.64
CA LEU A 268 -4.42 4.44 -11.79
C LEU A 268 -4.30 4.85 -10.32
N VAL A 269 -5.38 4.69 -9.56
CA VAL A 269 -5.44 5.01 -8.12
C VAL A 269 -5.38 3.77 -7.26
N TRP A 270 -5.91 2.65 -7.76
CA TRP A 270 -5.96 1.39 -7.01
C TRP A 270 -5.74 0.21 -7.95
N LEU A 271 -5.03 -0.81 -7.47
CA LEU A 271 -4.82 -2.09 -8.15
C LEU A 271 -4.79 -3.16 -7.07
N ALA A 272 -5.62 -4.20 -7.16
CA ALA A 272 -5.62 -5.31 -6.20
C ALA A 272 -6.25 -6.58 -6.80
N PRO A 273 -6.03 -7.77 -6.22
CA PRO A 273 -6.82 -8.96 -6.52
C PRO A 273 -8.31 -8.78 -6.17
N GLU A 274 -9.25 -9.27 -6.98
CA GLU A 274 -10.71 -9.13 -6.75
C GLU A 274 -11.26 -9.95 -5.57
N THR A 275 -10.51 -10.93 -5.07
CA THR A 275 -10.88 -11.67 -3.84
C THR A 275 -11.04 -10.75 -2.62
N MET A 276 -10.65 -9.48 -2.74
CA MET A 276 -10.74 -8.48 -1.71
C MET A 276 -12.11 -7.82 -1.56
N GLY A 277 -13.07 -8.09 -2.47
CA GLY A 277 -14.46 -7.60 -2.31
C GLY A 277 -14.52 -6.10 -2.06
N ILE A 278 -13.73 -5.32 -2.80
CA ILE A 278 -13.71 -3.87 -2.59
C ILE A 278 -14.93 -3.31 -3.32
N ASP A 279 -16.01 -3.18 -2.56
CA ASP A 279 -17.22 -2.44 -2.93
C ASP A 279 -16.87 -0.95 -3.09
N LEU A 280 -16.18 -0.59 -4.18
CA LEU A 280 -16.13 0.82 -4.58
C LEU A 280 -17.49 1.29 -5.11
N PHE A 281 -18.39 0.35 -5.43
CA PHE A 281 -19.75 0.60 -5.90
C PHE A 281 -20.77 -0.33 -5.22
N PRO A 282 -22.01 0.12 -5.00
CA PRO A 282 -23.05 -0.72 -4.43
C PRO A 282 -23.55 -1.77 -5.45
N GLY A 283 -23.60 -3.04 -5.06
CA GLY A 283 -24.54 -4.02 -5.64
C GLY A 283 -23.99 -5.01 -6.68
N GLN A 284 -22.71 -4.96 -7.04
CA GLN A 284 -22.10 -5.98 -7.92
C GLN A 284 -20.79 -6.50 -7.31
N SER A 285 -20.80 -7.75 -6.83
CA SER A 285 -19.59 -8.44 -6.37
C SER A 285 -19.25 -9.58 -7.32
N PHE A 286 -18.06 -9.51 -7.91
CA PHE A 286 -17.47 -10.62 -8.67
C PHE A 286 -16.61 -11.47 -7.73
N GLU A 287 -17.26 -12.12 -6.76
CA GLU A 287 -16.54 -13.01 -5.85
C GLU A 287 -16.18 -14.33 -6.56
N GLY A 288 -14.93 -14.80 -6.35
CA GLY A 288 -14.60 -16.22 -6.51
C GLY A 288 -13.72 -16.62 -7.69
N TYR A 289 -13.17 -15.69 -8.47
CA TYR A 289 -12.17 -16.03 -9.49
C TYR A 289 -10.75 -15.82 -8.94
N GLU A 290 -10.07 -16.93 -8.64
CA GLU A 290 -8.64 -16.89 -8.31
C GLU A 290 -7.86 -16.31 -9.50
N GLY A 291 -6.94 -15.37 -9.22
CA GLY A 291 -6.13 -14.71 -10.24
C GLY A 291 -6.77 -13.48 -10.89
N THR A 292 -7.99 -13.08 -10.53
CA THR A 292 -8.56 -11.84 -11.08
C THR A 292 -7.97 -10.59 -10.41
N PHE A 293 -7.61 -9.58 -11.20
CA PHE A 293 -7.12 -8.28 -10.72
C PHE A 293 -8.03 -7.15 -11.18
N SER A 294 -8.19 -6.14 -10.33
CA SER A 294 -9.00 -4.96 -10.59
C SER A 294 -8.19 -3.70 -10.41
N ALA A 295 -8.25 -2.85 -11.42
CA ALA A 295 -7.54 -1.59 -11.52
C ALA A 295 -8.54 -0.44 -11.63
N VAL A 296 -8.41 0.57 -10.79
CA VAL A 296 -9.35 1.69 -10.73
C VAL A 296 -8.64 2.95 -11.17
N TYR A 297 -9.29 3.69 -12.06
CA TYR A 297 -8.79 4.91 -12.66
C TYR A 297 -9.74 6.07 -12.35
N GLN A 298 -9.18 7.19 -11.90
CA GLN A 298 -9.94 8.38 -11.52
C GLN A 298 -9.23 9.65 -11.99
N PRO A 299 -9.96 10.74 -12.30
CA PRO A 299 -9.36 12.03 -12.58
C PRO A 299 -8.68 12.54 -11.30
N ARG A 300 -7.57 13.29 -11.44
CA ARG A 300 -6.89 13.87 -10.28
C ARG A 300 -6.63 15.38 -10.46
N PRO A 301 -7.01 16.23 -9.47
CA PRO A 301 -7.76 15.89 -8.25
C PRO A 301 -9.16 15.36 -8.60
N LEU A 302 -9.81 14.71 -7.63
CA LEU A 302 -11.20 14.31 -7.79
C LEU A 302 -12.09 15.56 -8.02
N GLN A 303 -12.84 15.63 -9.14
CA GLN A 303 -13.80 16.71 -9.47
C GLN A 303 -15.27 16.30 -9.33
N GLU A 304 -16.16 17.26 -9.00
CA GLU A 304 -17.62 17.02 -8.94
C GLU A 304 -18.14 16.37 -10.24
N GLY A 305 -18.98 15.34 -10.10
CA GLY A 305 -19.49 14.56 -11.24
C GLY A 305 -18.63 13.34 -11.64
N TYR A 306 -17.66 12.96 -10.80
CA TYR A 306 -16.81 11.75 -10.85
C TYR A 306 -17.06 10.79 -12.01
N SER A 307 -16.28 10.94 -13.09
CA SER A 307 -16.01 9.82 -13.97
C SER A 307 -14.94 8.93 -13.32
N SER A 308 -15.09 7.62 -13.49
CA SER A 308 -14.08 6.66 -13.05
C SER A 308 -14.18 5.43 -13.93
N TYR A 309 -13.06 4.74 -14.10
CA TYR A 309 -13.03 3.46 -14.78
C TYR A 309 -12.56 2.38 -13.84
N ARG A 310 -13.15 1.19 -13.95
CA ARG A 310 -12.62 -0.04 -13.37
C ARG A 310 -12.25 -0.97 -14.51
N ILE A 311 -11.02 -1.47 -14.52
CA ILE A 311 -10.54 -2.47 -15.45
C ILE A 311 -10.27 -3.75 -14.65
N THR A 312 -11.07 -4.78 -14.90
CA THR A 312 -10.97 -6.09 -14.26
C THR A 312 -10.41 -7.10 -15.24
N ILE A 313 -9.26 -7.69 -14.93
CA ILE A 313 -8.58 -8.69 -15.75
C ILE A 313 -8.87 -10.06 -15.15
N PHE A 314 -9.48 -10.93 -15.94
CA PHE A 314 -9.78 -12.32 -15.60
C PHE A 314 -8.73 -13.25 -16.22
N LEU A 315 -8.18 -14.14 -15.40
CA LEU A 315 -7.15 -15.10 -15.78
C LEU A 315 -7.63 -16.55 -15.83
N ASP A 316 -8.90 -16.79 -15.53
CA ASP A 316 -9.43 -18.15 -15.47
C ASP A 316 -9.43 -18.75 -16.88
N GLU A 317 -8.65 -19.82 -17.07
CA GLU A 317 -8.66 -20.63 -18.30
C GLU A 317 -10.06 -21.13 -18.65
N LYS A 318 -10.98 -21.23 -17.68
CA LYS A 318 -12.38 -21.61 -17.90
C LYS A 318 -13.23 -20.49 -18.52
N LEU A 319 -12.73 -19.26 -18.50
CA LEU A 319 -13.31 -18.10 -19.18
C LEU A 319 -12.62 -17.83 -20.52
N VAL A 320 -11.54 -18.57 -20.84
CA VAL A 320 -10.91 -18.53 -22.16
C VAL A 320 -11.85 -19.19 -23.14
N VAL A 321 -12.18 -18.44 -24.18
CA VAL A 321 -13.17 -18.77 -25.18
C VAL A 321 -12.45 -18.98 -26.50
N ASP A 322 -12.70 -20.12 -27.14
CA ASP A 322 -11.98 -20.48 -28.38
C ASP A 322 -12.41 -19.62 -29.58
N ASP A 323 -13.60 -19.02 -29.49
CA ASP A 323 -14.17 -18.22 -30.56
C ASP A 323 -15.14 -17.15 -30.06
N ALA A 324 -15.54 -16.29 -31.01
CA ALA A 324 -16.45 -15.19 -30.79
C ALA A 324 -17.84 -15.59 -30.24
N SER A 325 -18.33 -16.78 -30.59
CA SER A 325 -19.63 -17.26 -30.13
C SER A 325 -19.58 -17.75 -28.68
N GLN A 326 -18.48 -18.39 -28.27
CA GLN A 326 -18.24 -18.77 -26.88
C GLN A 326 -18.03 -17.56 -25.98
N ALA A 327 -17.32 -16.52 -26.47
CA ALA A 327 -17.17 -15.25 -25.78
C ALA A 327 -18.53 -14.62 -25.44
N LYS A 328 -19.42 -14.57 -26.44
CA LYS A 328 -20.79 -14.09 -26.24
C LYS A 328 -21.57 -14.94 -25.24
N ALA A 329 -21.49 -16.27 -25.31
CA ALA A 329 -22.18 -17.15 -24.38
C ALA A 329 -21.66 -16.99 -22.93
N THR A 330 -20.35 -16.79 -22.76
CA THR A 330 -19.72 -16.52 -21.48
C THR A 330 -20.14 -15.15 -20.94
N PHE A 331 -20.19 -14.12 -21.80
CA PHE A 331 -20.78 -12.82 -21.47
C PHE A 331 -22.21 -12.99 -20.94
N ASP A 332 -23.06 -13.63 -21.74
CA ASP A 332 -24.48 -13.81 -21.41
C ASP A 332 -24.65 -14.65 -20.12
N LYS A 333 -23.68 -15.50 -19.76
CA LYS A 333 -23.66 -16.26 -18.51
C LYS A 333 -23.21 -15.42 -17.32
N LEU A 334 -22.20 -14.56 -17.49
CA LEU A 334 -21.64 -13.72 -16.43
C LEU A 334 -22.54 -12.54 -16.09
N PHE A 335 -23.14 -11.92 -17.11
CA PHE A 335 -23.92 -10.68 -16.99
C PHE A 335 -25.43 -10.89 -17.23
N GLY A 336 -25.84 -12.11 -17.56
CA GLY A 336 -27.23 -12.46 -17.88
C GLY A 336 -27.56 -12.30 -19.38
N THR A 337 -28.38 -13.21 -19.91
CA THR A 337 -28.88 -13.19 -21.30
C THR A 337 -29.95 -12.13 -21.54
N THR A 338 -30.65 -11.74 -20.48
CA THR A 338 -31.71 -10.77 -20.52
C THR A 338 -31.11 -9.43 -20.22
N ALA A 339 -31.05 -8.56 -21.24
CA ALA A 339 -31.15 -7.14 -21.01
C ALA A 339 -32.17 -6.94 -19.87
N SER A 340 -31.82 -6.17 -18.84
CA SER A 340 -32.81 -5.77 -17.84
C SER A 340 -34.10 -5.38 -18.59
N PRO A 341 -35.31 -5.75 -18.14
CA PRO A 341 -36.54 -5.29 -18.76
C PRO A 341 -36.58 -3.75 -18.93
N GLU A 342 -35.77 -3.02 -18.16
CA GLU A 342 -35.58 -1.56 -18.23
C GLU A 342 -34.67 -1.10 -19.39
N CYS A 343 -33.92 -2.00 -20.05
CA CYS A 343 -33.05 -1.71 -21.20
C CYS A 343 -33.82 -1.64 -22.55
N GLU A 344 -35.12 -1.93 -22.59
CA GLU A 344 -35.89 -2.00 -23.85
C GLU A 344 -36.02 -0.64 -24.58
N GLN A 345 -35.66 0.48 -23.94
CA GLN A 345 -35.67 1.82 -24.55
C GLN A 345 -34.37 2.60 -24.32
N GLY A 346 -33.26 2.20 -24.95
CA GLY A 346 -32.10 3.10 -25.07
C GLY A 346 -30.72 2.47 -25.11
N CYS A 347 -30.59 1.18 -24.81
CA CYS A 347 -29.29 0.51 -24.79
C CYS A 347 -28.72 0.40 -26.22
N ARG A 348 -27.56 1.04 -26.45
CA ARG A 348 -26.81 0.92 -27.71
C ARG A 348 -25.77 -0.18 -27.57
N TYR A 349 -26.00 -1.27 -28.28
CA TYR A 349 -25.02 -2.34 -28.41
C TYR A 349 -24.03 -2.00 -29.51
N ILE A 350 -22.75 -1.92 -29.16
CA ILE A 350 -21.67 -1.90 -30.14
C ILE A 350 -20.93 -3.21 -29.99
N VAL A 351 -21.16 -4.12 -30.93
CA VAL A 351 -20.32 -5.31 -31.08
C VAL A 351 -19.32 -5.01 -32.18
N LYS A 352 -18.06 -4.84 -31.79
CA LYS A 352 -16.95 -4.93 -32.73
C LYS A 352 -16.31 -6.30 -32.56
N SER A 353 -16.00 -6.96 -33.66
CA SER A 353 -15.31 -8.26 -33.65
C SER A 353 -14.31 -8.33 -34.78
N ASN A 354 -13.11 -8.82 -34.49
CA ASN A 354 -12.20 -9.38 -35.49
C ASN A 354 -11.81 -10.80 -35.06
N ASP A 355 -10.86 -11.41 -35.76
CA ASP A 355 -10.44 -12.78 -35.48
C ASP A 355 -9.88 -12.98 -34.04
N ASN A 356 -9.52 -11.89 -33.33
CA ASN A 356 -8.78 -11.96 -32.07
C ASN A 356 -9.43 -11.18 -30.90
N ALA A 357 -10.56 -10.49 -31.09
CA ALA A 357 -11.21 -9.74 -30.04
C ALA A 357 -12.70 -9.53 -30.29
N ILE A 358 -13.47 -9.53 -29.20
CA ILE A 358 -14.83 -8.98 -29.18
C ILE A 358 -14.86 -7.88 -28.16
N ALA A 359 -15.43 -6.75 -28.56
CA ALA A 359 -15.82 -5.71 -27.64
C ALA A 359 -17.33 -5.52 -27.67
N ARG A 360 -18.00 -5.70 -26.52
CA ARG A 360 -19.41 -5.35 -26.31
C ARG A 360 -19.47 -4.25 -25.29
N ALA A 361 -20.07 -3.12 -25.63
CA ALA A 361 -20.36 -2.06 -24.67
C ALA A 361 -21.87 -1.86 -24.47
N ASP A 362 -22.30 -1.79 -23.21
CA ASP A 362 -23.69 -1.54 -22.81
C ASP A 362 -23.74 -0.23 -22.01
N THR A 363 -24.73 0.63 -22.28
CA THR A 363 -25.07 1.77 -21.41
C THR A 363 -26.25 1.37 -20.54
N GLU A 364 -26.01 1.12 -19.25
CA GLU A 364 -27.11 1.03 -18.30
C GLU A 364 -27.66 2.45 -18.11
N GLY A 365 -28.98 2.56 -18.02
CA GLY A 365 -29.69 3.84 -18.02
C GLY A 365 -29.22 4.81 -16.92
N GLU A 366 -29.75 6.02 -16.95
CA GLU A 366 -29.45 7.06 -15.97
C GLU A 366 -30.05 6.71 -14.60
N GLU A 367 -29.30 6.01 -13.74
CA GLU A 367 -29.72 5.81 -12.35
C GLU A 367 -29.32 7.06 -11.55
N ASN A 368 -30.33 7.81 -11.08
CA ASN A 368 -30.13 9.05 -10.31
C ASN A 368 -29.27 10.12 -11.00
N GLY A 369 -29.24 10.17 -12.34
CA GLY A 369 -28.41 11.14 -13.07
C GLY A 369 -27.03 10.64 -13.47
N THR A 370 -26.68 9.39 -13.15
CA THR A 370 -25.35 8.82 -13.41
C THR A 370 -25.43 7.84 -14.58
N LEU A 371 -24.60 8.05 -15.61
CA LEU A 371 -24.50 7.12 -16.74
C LEU A 371 -23.52 6.00 -16.39
N TYR A 372 -23.93 4.75 -16.55
CA TYR A 372 -23.05 3.60 -16.38
C TYR A 372 -22.82 2.95 -17.73
N ALA A 373 -21.57 2.64 -18.03
CA ALA A 373 -21.22 1.84 -19.19
C ALA A 373 -20.31 0.69 -18.79
N ALA A 374 -20.44 -0.44 -19.46
CA ALA A 374 -19.53 -1.57 -19.31
C ALA A 374 -19.08 -2.04 -20.68
N ALA A 375 -17.81 -2.45 -20.81
CA ALA A 375 -17.26 -3.11 -21.98
C ALA A 375 -16.52 -4.39 -21.60
N LEU A 376 -16.70 -5.47 -22.37
CA LEU A 376 -15.82 -6.65 -22.27
C LEU A 376 -14.91 -6.70 -23.47
N ALA A 377 -13.63 -7.04 -23.26
CA ALA A 377 -12.66 -7.34 -24.29
C ALA A 377 -12.01 -8.69 -24.04
N TRP A 378 -11.66 -9.41 -25.10
CA TRP A 378 -10.87 -10.64 -25.04
C TRP A 378 -9.67 -10.52 -25.98
N GLY A 379 -8.55 -11.10 -25.58
CA GLY A 379 -7.32 -11.11 -26.38
C GLY A 379 -6.16 -11.77 -25.65
N LYS A 380 -4.93 -11.47 -26.05
CA LYS A 380 -3.72 -12.08 -25.48
C LYS A 380 -2.79 -11.07 -24.82
N SER A 381 -2.25 -11.42 -23.66
CA SER A 381 -1.11 -10.74 -23.02
C SER A 381 -0.01 -11.76 -22.73
N ASP A 382 1.22 -11.49 -23.18
CA ASP A 382 2.35 -12.43 -23.08
C ASP A 382 2.01 -13.87 -23.54
N GLY A 383 1.24 -13.95 -24.64
CA GLY A 383 0.78 -15.23 -25.22
C GLY A 383 -0.34 -15.94 -24.46
N ARG A 384 -0.78 -15.44 -23.31
CA ARG A 384 -1.91 -15.97 -22.54
C ARG A 384 -3.21 -15.30 -22.94
N ASP A 385 -4.27 -16.08 -23.09
CA ASP A 385 -5.61 -15.55 -23.28
C ASP A 385 -6.09 -14.89 -21.98
N ILE A 386 -6.60 -13.67 -22.10
CA ILE A 386 -7.15 -12.89 -21.01
C ILE A 386 -8.50 -12.30 -21.44
N MET A 387 -9.38 -12.16 -20.46
CA MET A 387 -10.59 -11.39 -20.62
C MET A 387 -10.51 -10.15 -19.73
N VAL A 388 -10.98 -9.03 -20.24
CA VAL A 388 -10.98 -7.75 -19.54
C VAL A 388 -12.38 -7.19 -19.52
N ALA A 389 -12.89 -6.90 -18.32
CA ALA A 389 -14.06 -6.05 -18.16
C ALA A 389 -13.61 -4.62 -17.88
N ILE A 390 -14.29 -3.65 -18.48
CA ILE A 390 -14.07 -2.23 -18.30
C ILE A 390 -15.41 -1.63 -17.91
N GLU A 391 -15.53 -1.11 -16.71
CA GLU A 391 -16.71 -0.39 -16.25
C GLU A 391 -16.37 1.10 -16.21
N GLY A 392 -17.31 1.95 -16.59
CA GLY A 392 -17.14 3.40 -16.60
C GLY A 392 -18.35 4.10 -16.02
N ILE A 393 -18.09 5.05 -15.12
CA ILE A 393 -19.08 6.00 -14.62
C ILE A 393 -18.99 7.28 -15.44
N ASN A 394 -20.13 7.83 -15.82
CA ASN A 394 -20.26 9.01 -16.67
C ASN A 394 -19.45 8.88 -17.97
N SER A 395 -19.45 7.67 -18.53
CA SER A 395 -18.62 7.28 -19.67
C SER A 395 -19.48 6.75 -20.81
N SER A 396 -19.04 6.97 -22.05
CA SER A 396 -19.73 6.44 -23.24
C SER A 396 -19.22 5.05 -23.60
N ALA A 397 -20.06 4.26 -24.29
CA ALA A 397 -19.66 2.99 -24.87
C ALA A 397 -18.42 3.12 -25.77
N GLU A 398 -18.39 4.15 -26.63
CA GLU A 398 -17.26 4.44 -27.53
C GLU A 398 -15.97 4.74 -26.77
N GLU A 399 -16.05 5.40 -25.63
CA GLU A 399 -14.88 5.65 -24.78
C GLU A 399 -14.34 4.36 -24.16
N LEU A 400 -15.22 3.48 -23.64
CA LEU A 400 -14.77 2.20 -23.09
C LEU A 400 -14.13 1.30 -24.15
N LEU A 401 -14.67 1.33 -25.37
CA LEU A 401 -14.07 0.66 -26.52
C LEU A 401 -12.68 1.21 -26.84
N SER A 402 -12.50 2.54 -26.82
CA SER A 402 -11.19 3.18 -27.00
C SER A 402 -10.19 2.76 -25.91
N ILE A 403 -10.63 2.65 -24.65
CA ILE A 403 -9.80 2.12 -23.57
C ILE A 403 -9.42 0.68 -23.88
N ALA A 404 -10.38 -0.21 -24.20
CA ALA A 404 -10.10 -1.61 -24.55
C ALA A 404 -9.09 -1.76 -25.71
N GLU A 405 -9.23 -0.94 -26.76
CA GLU A 405 -8.31 -0.87 -27.88
C GLU A 405 -6.90 -0.45 -27.41
N SER A 406 -6.81 0.52 -26.50
CA SER A 406 -5.53 1.00 -25.96
C SER A 406 -4.78 -0.01 -25.09
N LEU A 407 -5.48 -1.00 -24.51
CA LEU A 407 -4.84 -2.08 -23.75
C LEU A 407 -4.08 -3.06 -24.66
N GLY A 408 -4.22 -2.95 -25.98
CA GLY A 408 -3.62 -3.87 -26.96
C GLY A 408 -4.24 -5.26 -26.97
N ILE A 409 -5.33 -5.46 -26.22
CA ILE A 409 -6.07 -6.72 -26.09
C ILE A 409 -6.99 -6.91 -27.30
N ALA A 410 -7.41 -5.82 -27.93
CA ALA A 410 -8.22 -5.80 -29.13
C ALA A 410 -7.56 -4.96 -30.23
N ALA A 411 -6.49 -5.46 -30.85
CA ALA A 411 -5.97 -4.82 -32.05
C ALA A 411 -6.91 -5.12 -33.23
N TYR A 412 -7.77 -4.16 -33.57
CA TYR A 412 -8.63 -4.16 -34.77
C TYR A 412 -7.86 -4.04 -36.07
#